data_AF-A0AAU2EXE3-F1
#
_entry.id   AF-A0AAU2EXE3-F1
#
_cell.length_a   1.000
_cell.length_b   1.000
_cell.length_c   1.000
_cell.angle_alpha   90.00
_cell.angle_beta   90.00
_cell.angle_gamma   90.00
#
_symmetry.space_group_name_H-M   'P 1'
#
loop_
_entity.id
_entity.type
_entity.pdbx_description
1 polymer ?
#
loop_
_entity_poly.entity_id
_entity_poly.type
_entity_poly.pdbx_seq_one_letter_code
_entity_poly.pdbx_strand_id
1 'polypeptide(L)'
;MRLFRRSPVDETALPPDIVHRMGLYGRWEFDRSGSGPDIDVPALIYVPLHPPASADPGGFVERLADAVLPVGGWAAYGGSHCVRDLLAQSQNEHPRYLDMLDTALDFLHGRGVPSALLNGYEWSRWCATHGGGNW
;
A
#
# COMPACT_ATOMS: atom_id res chain seq x y z
N MET A 1 -32.40 31.76 5.92
CA MET A 1 -32.11 30.31 5.87
C MET A 1 -30.92 30.08 4.94
N ARG A 2 -29.72 29.76 5.48
CA ARG A 2 -28.58 29.35 4.65
C ARG A 2 -28.69 27.85 4.42
N LEU A 3 -28.95 27.44 3.18
CA LEU A 3 -28.85 26.06 2.74
C LEU A 3 -27.37 25.68 2.82
N PHE A 4 -27.01 24.80 3.76
CA PHE A 4 -25.70 24.17 3.76
C PHE A 4 -25.61 23.28 2.51
N ARG A 5 -24.92 23.78 1.50
CA ARG A 5 -24.52 22.98 0.33
C ARG A 5 -23.53 21.94 0.87
N ARG A 6 -23.98 20.72 1.14
CA ARG A 6 -23.07 19.58 1.28
C ARG A 6 -22.32 19.51 -0.05
N SER A 7 -21.02 19.79 -0.03
CA SER A 7 -20.16 19.43 -1.15
C SER A 7 -20.38 17.95 -1.44
N PRO A 8 -20.46 17.53 -2.72
CA PRO A 8 -20.44 16.12 -3.03
C PRO A 8 -19.21 15.52 -2.36
N VAL A 9 -19.41 14.48 -1.55
CA VAL A 9 -18.29 13.70 -1.02
C VAL A 9 -17.66 13.07 -2.25
N ASP A 10 -16.41 13.42 -2.54
CA ASP A 10 -15.66 12.73 -3.58
C ASP A 10 -15.40 11.31 -3.11
N GLU A 11 -16.20 10.37 -3.60
CA GLU A 11 -16.13 8.96 -3.23
C GLU A 11 -14.81 8.31 -3.67
N THR A 12 -14.01 8.98 -4.52
CA THR A 12 -12.72 8.51 -5.02
C THR A 12 -11.52 9.08 -4.23
N ALA A 13 -11.77 10.04 -3.34
CA ALA A 13 -10.71 10.73 -2.60
C ALA A 13 -10.08 9.83 -1.53
N LEU A 14 -8.75 9.89 -1.46
CA LEU A 14 -8.00 9.25 -0.38
C LEU A 14 -8.05 10.10 0.90
N PRO A 15 -8.01 9.48 2.09
CA PRO A 15 -7.83 10.21 3.35
C PRO A 15 -6.58 11.10 3.31
N PRO A 16 -6.61 12.31 3.90
CA PRO A 16 -5.48 13.24 3.86
C PRO A 16 -4.23 12.72 4.60
N ASP A 17 -4.41 11.78 5.52
CA ASP A 17 -3.36 11.10 6.29
C ASP A 17 -2.93 9.75 5.67
N ILE A 18 -3.26 9.49 4.39
CA ILE A 18 -3.05 8.18 3.74
C ILE A 18 -1.60 7.68 3.84
N VAL A 19 -0.61 8.54 3.68
CA VAL A 19 0.81 8.17 3.80
C VAL A 19 1.12 7.63 5.19
N HIS A 20 0.60 8.28 6.24
CA HIS A 20 0.78 7.83 7.61
C HIS A 20 0.10 6.48 7.85
N ARG A 21 -1.13 6.31 7.33
CA ARG A 21 -1.88 5.04 7.41
C ARG A 21 -1.13 3.89 6.73
N MET A 22 -0.63 4.11 5.51
CA MET A 22 0.15 3.11 4.79
C MET A 22 1.45 2.79 5.52
N GLY A 23 2.11 3.78 6.11
CA GLY A 23 3.29 3.54 6.93
C GLY A 23 3.01 2.65 8.16
N LEU A 24 1.89 2.89 8.84
CA LEU A 24 1.45 2.05 9.96
C LEU A 24 1.08 0.64 9.48
N TYR A 25 0.30 0.56 8.40
CA TYR A 25 -0.14 -0.70 7.82
C TYR A 25 1.04 -1.55 7.34
N GLY A 26 2.01 -0.95 6.66
CA GLY A 26 3.18 -1.66 6.17
C GLY A 26 4.04 -2.25 7.28
N ARG A 27 4.21 -1.54 8.41
CA ARG A 27 4.90 -2.08 9.58
C ARG A 27 4.14 -3.25 10.21
N TRP A 28 2.81 -3.12 10.29
CA TRP A 28 1.96 -4.18 10.80
C TRP A 28 1.95 -5.41 9.90
N GLU A 29 1.81 -5.25 8.58
CA GLU A 29 1.86 -6.35 7.63
C GLU A 29 3.21 -7.08 7.68
N PHE A 30 4.31 -6.34 7.78
CA PHE A 30 5.65 -6.92 7.84
C PHE A 30 5.91 -7.69 9.14
N ASP A 31 5.49 -7.15 10.28
CA ASP A 31 5.66 -7.79 11.58
C ASP A 31 4.42 -7.59 12.47
N ARG A 32 3.40 -8.43 12.25
CA ARG A 32 2.13 -8.39 12.99
C ARG A 32 2.32 -8.63 14.50
N SER A 33 3.39 -9.31 14.89
CA SER A 33 3.69 -9.68 16.28
C SER A 33 4.48 -8.62 17.06
N GLY A 34 5.28 -7.79 16.38
CA GLY A 34 6.21 -6.84 17.02
C GLY A 34 5.93 -5.36 16.73
N SER A 35 4.92 -5.03 15.91
CA SER A 35 4.65 -3.66 15.43
C SER A 35 3.97 -2.70 16.42
N GLY A 36 3.74 -3.12 17.67
CA GLY A 36 3.17 -2.27 18.74
C GLY A 36 1.69 -2.55 18.99
N PRO A 37 0.94 -1.63 19.64
CA PRO A 37 -0.44 -1.88 20.07
C PRO A 37 -1.32 -2.29 18.89
N ASP A 38 -2.32 -3.14 19.16
CA ASP A 38 -3.29 -3.63 18.19
C ASP A 38 -3.83 -2.49 17.33
N ILE A 39 -3.33 -2.35 16.09
CA ILE A 39 -3.90 -1.41 15.14
C ILE A 39 -5.24 -1.99 14.67
N ASP A 40 -6.29 -1.17 14.71
CA ASP A 40 -7.58 -1.53 14.13
C ASP A 40 -7.48 -1.38 12.60
N VAL A 41 -7.01 -2.45 11.93
CA VAL A 41 -6.86 -2.49 10.47
C VAL A 41 -8.19 -2.19 9.75
N PRO A 42 -9.35 -2.73 10.17
CA PRO A 42 -10.63 -2.31 9.63
C PRO A 42 -10.84 -0.79 9.65
N ALA A 43 -10.62 -0.11 10.78
CA ALA A 43 -10.80 1.34 10.88
C ALA A 43 -9.70 2.13 10.16
N LEU A 44 -8.48 1.61 10.10
CA LEU A 44 -7.33 2.25 9.48
C LEU A 44 -7.40 2.20 7.95
N ILE A 45 -7.81 1.05 7.40
CA ILE A 45 -7.66 0.68 5.99
C ILE A 45 -9.00 0.37 5.35
N TYR A 46 -9.70 -0.67 5.81
CA TYR A 46 -10.84 -1.21 5.04
C TYR A 46 -12.00 -0.23 4.98
N VAL A 47 -12.47 0.30 6.12
CA VAL A 47 -13.59 1.26 6.15
C VAL A 47 -13.31 2.52 5.31
N PRO A 48 -12.17 3.20 5.46
CA PRO A 48 -11.92 4.44 4.71
C PRO A 48 -11.52 4.22 3.24
N LEU A 49 -10.92 3.08 2.89
CA LEU A 49 -10.36 2.88 1.55
C LEU A 49 -11.19 1.97 0.65
N HIS A 50 -12.08 1.15 1.21
CA HIS A 50 -12.96 0.31 0.39
C HIS A 50 -13.87 1.11 -0.54
N PRO A 51 -14.50 2.25 -0.13
CA PRO A 51 -15.30 3.04 -1.06
C PRO A 51 -14.52 3.57 -2.29
N PRO A 52 -13.38 4.28 -2.14
CA PRO A 52 -12.64 4.77 -3.31
C PRO A 52 -12.01 3.64 -4.13
N ALA A 53 -11.57 2.55 -3.49
CA ALA A 53 -11.03 1.37 -4.15
C ALA A 53 -12.09 0.64 -5.00
N SER A 54 -13.34 0.59 -4.53
CA SER A 54 -14.44 -0.06 -5.25
C SER A 54 -14.98 0.80 -6.39
N ALA A 55 -15.05 2.11 -6.18
CA ALA A 55 -15.60 3.04 -7.17
C ALA A 55 -14.73 3.16 -8.43
N ASP A 56 -13.41 3.14 -8.25
CA ASP A 56 -12.43 3.27 -9.33
C ASP A 56 -11.14 2.54 -8.95
N PRO A 57 -11.06 1.20 -9.16
CA PRO A 57 -9.91 0.41 -8.75
C PRO A 57 -8.59 0.88 -9.38
N GLY A 58 -8.58 1.15 -10.68
CA GLY A 58 -7.38 1.58 -11.38
C GLY A 58 -6.91 2.96 -10.92
N GLY A 59 -7.81 3.94 -10.85
CA GLY A 59 -7.44 5.26 -10.36
C GLY A 59 -7.14 5.27 -8.86
N PHE A 60 -7.68 4.34 -8.06
CA PHE A 60 -7.26 4.17 -6.67
C PHE A 60 -5.79 3.77 -6.58
N VAL A 61 -5.33 2.82 -7.40
CA VAL A 61 -3.91 2.43 -7.45
C VAL A 61 -3.03 3.61 -7.85
N GLU A 62 -3.43 4.38 -8.88
CA GLU A 62 -2.73 5.61 -9.30
C GLU A 62 -2.61 6.62 -8.16
N ARG A 63 -3.74 7.00 -7.55
CA ARG A 63 -3.76 7.99 -6.45
C ARG A 63 -2.96 7.54 -5.24
N LEU A 64 -3.01 6.24 -4.92
CA LEU A 64 -2.27 5.69 -3.79
C LEU A 64 -0.77 5.72 -4.07
N ALA A 65 -0.35 5.31 -5.28
CA ALA A 65 1.04 5.35 -5.71
C ALA A 65 1.59 6.78 -5.71
N ASP A 66 0.82 7.75 -6.23
CA ASP A 66 1.20 9.17 -6.21
C ASP A 66 1.41 9.70 -4.80
N ALA A 67 0.67 9.19 -3.82
CA ALA A 67 0.83 9.58 -2.42
C ALA A 67 2.06 8.93 -1.75
N VAL A 68 2.30 7.63 -1.98
CA VAL A 68 3.30 6.88 -1.21
C VAL A 68 4.67 6.79 -1.85
N LEU A 69 4.77 6.77 -3.19
CA LEU A 69 6.06 6.65 -3.89
C LEU A 69 7.05 7.77 -3.57
N PRO A 70 6.63 9.06 -3.47
CA PRO A 70 7.56 10.13 -3.10
C PRO A 70 8.17 9.96 -1.70
N VAL A 71 7.51 9.20 -0.82
CA VAL A 71 7.96 8.93 0.56
C VAL A 71 8.70 7.60 0.65
N GLY A 72 8.30 6.61 -0.15
CA GLY A 72 8.87 5.28 -0.18
C GLY A 72 8.69 4.52 1.14
N GLY A 73 9.65 3.64 1.43
CA GLY A 73 9.76 2.97 2.72
C GLY A 73 8.53 2.16 3.12
N TRP A 74 8.18 2.25 4.40
CA TRP A 74 6.98 1.57 4.94
C TRP A 74 5.68 2.03 4.28
N ALA A 75 5.60 3.26 3.77
CA ALA A 75 4.40 3.74 3.08
C ALA A 75 4.23 3.06 1.72
N ALA A 76 5.30 2.89 0.96
CA ALA A 76 5.27 2.11 -0.28
C ALA A 76 4.93 0.63 -0.03
N TYR A 77 5.53 0.02 1.01
CA TYR A 77 5.23 -1.36 1.40
C TYR A 77 3.77 -1.54 1.82
N GLY A 78 3.25 -0.65 2.69
CA GLY A 78 1.84 -0.67 3.05
C GLY A 78 0.91 -0.40 1.86
N GLY A 79 1.31 0.48 0.93
CA GLY A 79 0.56 0.79 -0.28
C GLY A 79 0.40 -0.42 -1.21
N SER A 80 1.48 -1.15 -1.49
CA SER A 80 1.42 -2.35 -2.33
C SER A 80 0.57 -3.45 -1.68
N HIS A 81 0.74 -3.70 -0.38
CA HIS A 81 -0.10 -4.69 0.33
C HIS A 81 -1.56 -4.27 0.39
N CYS A 82 -1.85 -2.98 0.63
CA CYS A 82 -3.21 -2.47 0.64
C CYS A 82 -3.93 -2.69 -0.69
N VAL A 83 -3.25 -2.49 -1.83
CA VAL A 83 -3.79 -2.81 -3.16
C VAL A 83 -4.11 -4.30 -3.28
N ARG A 84 -3.17 -5.16 -2.88
CA ARG A 84 -3.34 -6.62 -2.94
C ARG A 84 -4.49 -7.12 -2.08
N ASP A 85 -4.74 -6.47 -0.95
CA ASP A 85 -5.78 -6.87 0.01
C ASP A 85 -7.17 -6.33 -0.36
N LEU A 86 -7.25 -5.12 -0.93
CA LEU A 86 -8.52 -4.48 -1.27
C LEU A 86 -9.02 -4.78 -2.67
N LEU A 87 -8.13 -5.09 -3.63
CA LEU A 87 -8.49 -5.19 -5.03
C LEU A 87 -8.39 -6.63 -5.56
N ALA A 88 -9.03 -6.86 -6.71
CA ALA A 88 -8.91 -8.11 -7.43
C ALA A 88 -7.46 -8.34 -7.89
N GLN A 89 -7.06 -9.62 -8.01
CA GLN A 89 -5.71 -10.02 -8.42
C GLN A 89 -5.25 -9.41 -9.76
N SER A 90 -6.17 -9.01 -10.64
CA SER A 90 -5.83 -8.30 -11.89
C SER A 90 -5.12 -6.97 -11.67
N GLN A 91 -5.26 -6.34 -10.50
CA GLN A 91 -4.54 -5.11 -10.15
C GLN A 91 -3.09 -5.37 -9.72
N ASN A 92 -2.70 -6.63 -9.47
CA ASN A 92 -1.31 -6.98 -9.16
C ASN A 92 -0.37 -6.87 -10.38
N GLU A 93 -0.91 -6.66 -11.57
CA GLU A 93 -0.15 -6.38 -12.79
C GLU A 93 -0.13 -4.89 -13.13
N HIS A 94 -0.84 -4.05 -12.36
CA HIS A 94 -0.92 -2.63 -12.59
C HIS A 94 0.48 -1.99 -12.45
N PRO A 95 0.98 -1.20 -13.43
CA PRO A 95 2.34 -0.67 -13.39
C PRO A 95 2.67 0.09 -12.11
N ARG A 96 1.75 0.94 -11.63
CA ARG A 96 1.93 1.70 -10.38
C ARG A 96 1.92 0.85 -9.12
N TYR A 97 1.22 -0.29 -9.13
CA TYR A 97 1.33 -1.26 -8.04
C TYR A 97 2.74 -1.87 -8.02
N LEU A 98 3.25 -2.23 -9.20
CA LEU A 98 4.60 -2.77 -9.33
C LEU A 98 5.66 -1.74 -8.91
N ASP A 99 5.50 -0.46 -9.26
CA ASP A 99 6.38 0.62 -8.81
C ASP A 99 6.42 0.71 -7.27
N MET A 100 5.25 0.61 -6.61
CA MET A 100 5.18 0.62 -5.13
C MET A 100 5.88 -0.60 -4.53
N LEU A 101 5.65 -1.78 -5.11
CA LEU A 101 6.27 -3.01 -4.65
C LEU A 101 7.79 -2.98 -4.84
N ASP A 102 8.29 -2.55 -5.99
CA ASP A 102 9.73 -2.47 -6.26
C ASP A 102 10.40 -1.46 -5.30
N THR A 103 9.80 -0.28 -5.12
CA THR A 103 10.26 0.73 -4.15
C THR A 103 10.31 0.17 -2.73
N ALA A 104 9.32 -0.65 -2.36
CA ALA A 104 9.25 -1.27 -1.05
C ALA A 104 10.33 -2.36 -0.87
N LEU A 105 10.57 -3.17 -1.90
CA LEU A 105 11.61 -4.21 -1.89
C LEU A 105 13.01 -3.60 -1.82
N ASP A 106 13.28 -2.55 -2.59
CA ASP A 106 14.54 -1.80 -2.54
C ASP A 106 14.79 -1.24 -1.13
N PHE A 107 13.73 -0.73 -0.49
CA PHE A 107 13.79 -0.27 0.89
C PHE A 107 14.12 -1.41 1.88
N LEU A 108 13.44 -2.55 1.79
CA LEU A 108 13.69 -3.68 2.69
C LEU A 108 15.11 -4.22 2.53
N HIS A 109 15.55 -4.40 1.28
CA HIS A 109 16.92 -4.79 0.94
C HIS A 109 17.93 -3.77 1.50
N GLY A 110 17.72 -2.47 1.26
CA GLY A 110 18.57 -1.40 1.80
C GLY A 110 18.62 -1.34 3.33
N ARG A 111 17.61 -1.89 4.03
CA ARG A 111 17.61 -2.03 5.50
C ARG A 111 18.24 -3.33 6.00
N GLY A 112 18.74 -4.19 5.12
CA GLY A 112 19.32 -5.48 5.48
C GLY A 112 18.29 -6.49 5.98
N VAL A 113 17.03 -6.37 5.54
CA VAL A 113 16.00 -7.36 5.84
C VAL A 113 16.36 -8.68 5.16
N PRO A 114 16.41 -9.82 5.87
CA PRO A 114 16.69 -11.11 5.25
C PRO A 114 15.60 -11.49 4.23
N SER A 115 15.99 -12.05 3.08
CA SER A 115 15.04 -12.50 2.05
C SER A 115 14.06 -13.55 2.56
N ALA A 116 14.43 -14.31 3.59
CA ALA A 116 13.56 -15.27 4.26
C ALA A 116 12.31 -14.64 4.91
N LEU A 117 12.26 -13.32 5.07
CA LEU A 117 11.09 -12.59 5.58
C LEU A 117 10.16 -12.10 4.47
N LEU A 118 10.54 -12.22 3.20
CA LEU A 118 9.65 -11.89 2.09
C LEU A 118 8.64 -13.00 1.85
N ASN A 119 7.44 -12.64 1.42
CA ASN A 119 6.51 -13.62 0.90
C ASN A 119 6.92 -14.10 -0.51
N GLY A 120 6.33 -15.20 -0.97
CA GLY A 120 6.70 -15.81 -2.26
C GLY A 120 6.52 -14.89 -3.47
N TYR A 121 5.53 -13.99 -3.43
CA TYR A 121 5.29 -13.05 -4.53
C TYR A 121 6.35 -11.95 -4.57
N GLU A 122 6.67 -11.36 -3.42
CA GLU A 122 7.77 -10.40 -3.26
C GLU A 122 9.11 -10.97 -3.72
N TRP A 123 9.44 -12.18 -3.27
CA TRP A 123 10.67 -12.84 -3.67
C TRP A 123 10.71 -13.11 -5.18
N SER A 124 9.59 -13.57 -5.76
CA SER A 124 9.49 -13.78 -7.20
C SER A 124 9.65 -12.46 -7.97
N ARG A 125 9.07 -11.36 -7.47
CA ARG A 125 9.22 -10.04 -8.07
C ARG A 125 10.68 -9.59 -8.05
N TRP A 126 11.34 -9.69 -6.90
CA TRP A 126 12.76 -9.36 -6.77
C TRP A 126 13.63 -10.16 -7.73
N CYS A 127 13.43 -11.49 -7.80
CA CYS A 127 14.17 -12.34 -8.72
C CYS A 127 13.99 -11.91 -10.18
N ALA A 128 12.79 -11.45 -10.56
CA ALA A 128 12.51 -11.00 -11.91
C ALA A 128 13.13 -9.64 -12.24
N THR A 129 13.27 -8.73 -11.26
CA THR A 129 13.78 -7.37 -11.47
C THR A 129 15.29 -7.25 -11.25
N HIS A 130 15.84 -7.97 -10.29
CA HIS A 130 17.23 -7.85 -9.85
C HIS A 130 18.07 -9.13 -10.06
N GLY A 131 17.42 -10.28 -10.27
CA GLY A 131 18.07 -11.59 -10.30
C GLY A 131 18.24 -12.17 -8.88
N GLY A 132 17.91 -13.46 -8.71
CA GLY A 132 17.79 -14.08 -7.37
C GLY A 132 19.08 -14.19 -6.53
N GLY A 133 20.25 -13.87 -7.09
CA GLY A 133 21.52 -13.84 -6.35
C GLY A 133 21.86 -12.49 -5.71
N ASN A 134 21.05 -11.45 -5.95
CA ASN A 134 21.38 -10.06 -5.61
C ASN A 134 20.58 -9.50 -4.43
N TRP A 135 20.08 -10.36 -3.54
CA TRP A 135 19.52 -9.93 -2.25
C TRP A 135 20.60 -9.86 -1.17
#